data_AF-A0A7U5GZ96-F1
#
_entry.id   AF-A0A7U5GZ96-F1
#
_cell.length_a   1.000
_cell.length_b   1.000
_cell.length_c   1.000
_cell.angle_alpha   90.00
_cell.angle_beta   90.00
_cell.angle_gamma   90.00
#
_symmetry.space_group_name_H-M   'P 1'
#
loop_
_entity.id
_entity.type
_entity.pdbx_description
1 polymer ?
#
loop_
_entity_poly.entity_id
_entity_poly.type
_entity_poly.pdbx_seq_one_letter_code
_entity_poly.pdbx_strand_id
1 'polypeptide(L)' 'MVKTITFSFTSSAFAGTEAKETFTFDELEIDESLDEKELEIEINRIYKAWIWDKLNVSGSIVIDEPGTYQ' A
#
# COMPACT_ATOMS: atom_id res chain seq x y z
N MET A 1 -17.56 -15.86 12.27
CA MET A 1 -17.10 -15.53 10.91
C MET A 1 -15.85 -14.70 11.10
N VAL A 2 -14.76 -15.01 10.39
CA VAL A 2 -13.52 -14.21 10.48
C VAL A 2 -13.76 -12.88 9.77
N LYS A 3 -13.51 -11.76 10.45
CA LYS A 3 -13.60 -10.43 9.83
C LYS A 3 -12.36 -10.23 8.95
N THR A 4 -12.60 -9.82 7.70
CA THR A 4 -11.55 -9.56 6.72
C THR A 4 -11.66 -8.14 6.19
N ILE A 5 -10.51 -7.54 5.90
CA ILE A 5 -10.39 -6.23 5.27
C ILE A 5 -9.51 -6.34 4.03
N THR A 6 -9.81 -5.56 2.99
CA THR A 6 -9.01 -5.51 1.77
C THR A 6 -8.48 -4.11 1.57
N PHE A 7 -7.16 -3.99 1.50
CA PHE A 7 -6.48 -2.77 1.12
C PHE A 7 -6.18 -2.80 -0.37
N SER A 8 -6.39 -1.68 -1.04
CA SER A 8 -6.05 -1.55 -2.45
C SER A 8 -5.76 -0.12 -2.82
N PHE A 9 -4.76 0.10 -3.67
CA PHE A 9 -4.52 1.40 -4.28
C PHE A 9 -4.13 1.24 -5.76
N THR A 10 -4.36 2.31 -6.52
CA THR A 10 -3.91 2.45 -7.90
C THR A 10 -3.38 3.86 -8.08
N SER A 11 -2.21 4.00 -8.70
CA SER A 11 -1.63 5.30 -9.03
C SER A 11 -2.17 5.77 -10.38
N SER A 12 -2.72 6.99 -10.42
CA SER A 12 -3.04 7.66 -11.67
C SER A 12 -1.80 8.29 -12.33
N ALA A 13 -0.73 8.50 -11.58
CA ALA A 13 0.49 9.18 -12.03
C ALA A 13 1.54 8.22 -12.61
N PHE A 14 1.56 6.97 -12.13
CA PHE A 14 2.52 5.94 -12.56
C PHE A 14 1.76 4.72 -13.07
N ALA A 15 1.77 4.53 -14.38
CA ALA A 15 1.12 3.39 -15.01
C ALA A 15 1.71 2.08 -14.49
N GLY A 16 0.85 1.14 -14.10
CA GLY A 16 1.26 -0.16 -13.54
C GLY A 16 1.57 -0.15 -12.05
N THR A 17 1.48 0.99 -11.36
CA THR A 17 1.61 1.02 -9.89
C THR A 17 0.25 0.83 -9.23
N GLU A 18 -0.06 -0.43 -8.89
CA GLU A 18 -1.23 -0.82 -8.11
C GLU A 18 -0.86 -1.94 -7.13
N ALA A 19 -1.61 -2.05 -6.04
CA ALA A 19 -1.53 -3.18 -5.14
C ALA A 19 -2.90 -3.47 -4.54
N LYS A 20 -3.16 -4.75 -4.24
CA LYS A 20 -4.37 -5.20 -3.55
C LYS A 20 -4.03 -6.39 -2.66
N GLU A 21 -4.33 -6.30 -1.37
CA GLU A 21 -4.09 -7.35 -0.40
C GLU A 21 -5.26 -7.45 0.56
N THR A 22 -5.59 -8.67 0.98
CA THR A 22 -6.68 -8.97 1.91
C THR A 22 -6.10 -9.57 3.16
N PHE A 23 -6.55 -9.06 4.31
CA PHE A 23 -6.09 -9.45 5.63
C PHE A 23 -7.29 -9.81 6.51
N THR A 24 -7.05 -10.64 7.50
CA THR A 24 -7.91 -10.84 8.67
C THR A 24 -7.63 -9.75 9.72
N PHE A 25 -8.58 -9.53 10.63
CA PHE A 25 -8.35 -8.61 11.75
C PHE A 25 -7.19 -9.09 12.65
N ASP A 26 -7.06 -10.41 12.83
CA ASP A 26 -5.97 -11.02 13.60
C ASP A 26 -4.60 -10.75 12.96
N GLU A 27 -4.47 -10.86 11.63
CA GLU A 27 -3.22 -10.54 10.91
C GLU A 27 -2.79 -9.08 11.03
N LEU A 28 -3.76 -8.17 11.23
CA LEU A 28 -3.52 -6.75 11.43
C LEU A 28 -3.45 -6.37 12.92
N GLU A 29 -3.56 -7.34 13.83
CA GLU A 29 -3.59 -7.15 15.28
C GLU A 29 -4.63 -6.11 15.72
N ILE A 30 -5.78 -6.05 15.04
CA ILE A 30 -6.86 -5.12 15.34
C ILE A 30 -7.68 -5.63 16.52
N ASP A 31 -7.81 -4.83 17.56
CA ASP A 31 -8.70 -5.11 18.68
C ASP A 31 -10.17 -4.99 18.24
N GLU A 32 -10.90 -6.11 18.27
CA GLU A 32 -12.31 -6.16 17.90
C GLU A 32 -13.25 -5.46 18.89
N SER A 33 -12.75 -5.07 20.06
CA SER A 33 -13.51 -4.34 21.07
C SER A 33 -13.56 -2.82 20.85
N LEU A 34 -12.76 -2.30 19.91
CA LEU A 34 -12.76 -0.89 19.53
C LEU A 34 -14.14 -0.43 19.06
N ASP A 35 -14.52 0.79 19.43
CA ASP A 35 -15.71 1.40 18.85
C ASP A 35 -15.50 1.78 17.37
N GLU A 36 -16.58 2.09 16.66
CA GLU A 36 -16.55 2.35 15.21
C GLU A 36 -15.56 3.46 14.82
N LYS A 37 -15.43 4.52 15.63
CA LYS A 37 -14.51 5.63 15.34
C LYS A 37 -13.07 5.24 15.62
N GLU A 38 -12.82 4.52 16.71
CA GLU A 38 -11.49 4.03 17.04
C GLU A 38 -11.00 3.04 15.98
N LEU A 39 -11.89 2.16 15.52
CA LEU A 39 -11.62 1.20 14.46
C LEU A 39 -11.28 1.90 13.13
N GLU A 40 -12.02 2.94 12.75
CA GLU A 40 -11.73 3.74 11.54
C GLU A 40 -10.34 4.39 11.62
N ILE A 41 -9.98 4.95 12.77
CA ILE A 41 -8.68 5.59 12.98
C ILE A 41 -7.55 4.56 12.85
N GLU A 42 -7.69 3.40 13.50
CA GLU A 42 -6.66 2.37 13.49
C GLU A 42 -6.49 1.75 12.09
N ILE A 43 -7.59 1.42 11.41
CA ILE A 43 -7.57 0.94 10.02
C ILE A 43 -6.87 1.96 9.10
N ASN A 44 -7.19 3.25 9.23
CA ASN A 44 -6.58 4.30 8.42
C ASN A 44 -5.06 4.43 8.68
N ARG A 45 -4.64 4.24 9.94
CA ARG A 45 -3.21 4.24 10.31
C ARG A 45 -2.47 3.07 9.66
N ILE A 46 -3.04 1.86 9.76
CA ILE A 46 -2.48 0.64 9.18
C ILE A 46 -2.42 0.75 7.64
N TYR A 47 -3.51 1.20 7.02
CA TYR A 47 -3.59 1.38 5.56
C TYR A 47 -2.53 2.36 5.04
N LYS A 48 -2.29 3.48 5.72
CA LYS A 48 -1.24 4.43 5.36
C LYS A 48 0.15 3.80 5.45
N ALA A 49 0.43 3.07 6.52
CA ALA A 49 1.71 2.36 6.67
C ALA A 49 1.92 1.34 5.54
N TRP A 50 0.87 0.57 5.22
CA TRP A 50 0.88 -0.40 4.11
C TRP A 50 1.12 0.26 2.76
N ILE A 51 0.46 1.39 2.45
CA ILE A 51 0.73 2.14 1.21
C ILE A 51 2.20 2.56 1.13
N TRP A 52 2.74 3.13 2.21
CA TRP A 52 4.12 3.61 2.22
C TRP A 52 5.14 2.47 2.03
N ASP A 53 4.87 1.30 2.60
CA ASP A 53 5.67 0.09 2.36
C ASP A 53 5.61 -0.35 0.89
N LYS A 54 4.42 -0.37 0.26
CA LYS A 54 4.28 -0.70 -1.17
C LYS A 54 4.90 0.34 -2.10
N LEU A 55 4.82 1.61 -1.72
CA LEU A 55 5.45 2.72 -2.42
C LEU A 55 6.92 2.91 -2.01
N ASN A 56 7.58 1.94 -1.37
CA ASN A 56 9.00 2.05 -1.04
C ASN A 56 9.86 2.10 -2.32
N VAL A 57 9.94 3.28 -2.95
CA VAL A 57 10.53 3.48 -4.27
C VAL A 57 12.04 3.66 -4.12
N SER A 58 12.81 2.75 -4.72
CA SER A 58 14.22 2.98 -5.02
C SER A 58 14.38 3.58 -6.41
N GLY A 59 15.07 4.72 -6.53
CA GLY A 59 15.30 5.39 -7.81
C GLY A 59 16.75 5.24 -8.30
N SER A 60 16.93 5.19 -9.62
CA SER A 60 18.21 5.45 -10.27
C SER A 60 17.97 6.35 -11.48
N ILE A 61 18.91 7.24 -11.78
CA ILE A 61 18.84 8.12 -12.94
C ILE A 61 19.69 7.48 -14.04
N VAL A 62 19.05 7.14 -15.15
CA VAL A 62 19.74 6.65 -16.36
C VAL A 62 19.62 7.74 -17.42
N ILE A 63 20.75 8.15 -17.99
CA ILE A 63 20.81 9.05 -19.13
C ILE A 63 21.23 8.18 -20.32
N ASP A 64 20.32 7.97 -21.26
CA ASP A 64 20.65 7.37 -22.55
C ASP A 64 21.40 8.42 -23.38
N GLU A 65 22.71 8.22 -23.56
CA GLU A 65 23.44 8.93 -24.61
C GLU A 65 23.05 8.30 -25.96
N PRO A 66 22.61 9.09 -26.96
CA PRO A 66 22.32 8.56 -28.28
C PRO A 66 23.62 7.94 -28.82
N GLY A 67 23.60 6.61 -28.98
CA GLY A 67 24.76 5.83 -29.40
C GLY A 67 25.46 6.47 -30.60
N THR A 68 26.74 6.78 -30.45
CA THR A 68 27.62 6.99 -31.60
C THR A 68 27.80 5.63 -32.26
N TYR A 69 26.90 5.30 -33.18
CA TYR A 69 27.12 4.22 -34.13
C TYR A 69 28.36 4.62 -34.96
N GLN A 70 29.51 4.01 -34.66
CA GLN A 70 30.68 3.99 -35.54
C GLN A 70 30.50 2.91 -36.61
#